data_AF-A0AAV0J1G1-F1
#
_entry.id   AF-A0AAV0J1G1-F1
#
_cell.length_a   1.000
_cell.length_b   1.000
_cell.length_c   1.000
_cell.angle_alpha   90.00
_cell.angle_beta   90.00
_cell.angle_gamma   90.00
#
_symmetry.space_group_name_H-M   'P 1'
#
loop_
_entity.id
_entity.type
_entity.pdbx_description
1 polymer ?
#
loop_
_entity_poly.entity_id
_entity_poly.type
_entity_poly.pdbx_seq_one_letter_code
_entity_poly.pdbx_strand_id
1 'polypeptide(L)'
;RVLKVAVYKIPPRSTSGGYKCGEWLQSDKIWSGRLRVVSCKERCEIRLEDPNSGDLFAACFVPRGQRETSVEPVLDSSRYFVLKIEDGAGKHAFIGLGFAERNEAFDFNVALSDHEKYVRREHDKETGESSADGIDIHPAVNHRLKEGETIPINVKPKPTSSGTGMRFGGFFFLK
;
A
#
# COMPACT_ATOMS: atom_id res chain seq x y z
N ARG A 1 -13.53 -15.69 -8.30
CA ARG A 1 -13.95 -15.54 -9.72
C ARG A 1 -12.80 -15.99 -10.61
N VAL A 2 -13.06 -16.35 -11.87
CA VAL A 2 -12.05 -16.69 -12.87
C VAL A 2 -12.06 -15.59 -13.91
N LEU A 3 -10.92 -14.93 -14.15
CA LEU A 3 -10.80 -13.81 -15.09
C LEU A 3 -9.91 -14.21 -16.27
N LYS A 4 -10.22 -13.75 -17.48
CA LYS A 4 -9.43 -14.02 -18.68
C LYS A 4 -8.35 -12.95 -18.84
N VAL A 5 -7.09 -13.39 -18.91
CA VAL A 5 -5.93 -12.50 -18.99
C VAL A 5 -4.95 -12.90 -20.07
N ALA A 6 -4.23 -11.91 -20.60
CA ALA A 6 -3.03 -12.05 -21.38
C ALA A 6 -1.84 -11.55 -20.57
N VAL A 7 -0.71 -12.23 -20.67
CA VAL A 7 0.55 -11.85 -20.01
C VAL A 7 1.54 -11.41 -21.09
N TYR A 8 2.16 -10.27 -20.83
CA TYR A 8 3.12 -9.59 -21.69
C TYR A 8 4.48 -9.55 -21.00
N LYS A 9 5.54 -9.81 -21.77
CA LYS A 9 6.90 -9.60 -21.29
C LYS A 9 7.17 -8.11 -21.23
N ILE A 10 7.70 -7.63 -20.10
CA ILE A 10 8.10 -6.23 -19.95
C ILE A 10 9.56 -6.15 -19.52
N PRO A 11 10.32 -5.14 -19.98
CA PRO A 11 11.69 -4.95 -19.54
C PRO A 11 11.73 -4.56 -18.05
N PRO A 12 12.77 -4.96 -17.30
CA PRO A 12 12.95 -4.50 -15.92
C PRO A 12 13.09 -2.96 -15.88
N ARG A 13 12.35 -2.33 -14.96
CA ARG A 13 12.27 -0.88 -14.79
C ARG A 13 13.67 -0.25 -14.74
N SER A 14 13.98 0.60 -15.73
CA SER A 14 15.24 1.34 -15.83
C SER A 14 15.15 2.79 -15.33
N THR A 15 13.95 3.28 -15.04
CA THR A 15 13.68 4.70 -14.72
C THR A 15 12.58 4.83 -13.67
N SER A 16 12.59 5.92 -12.90
CA SER A 16 11.61 6.22 -11.83
C SER A 16 10.18 6.52 -12.31
N GLY A 17 9.84 6.19 -13.56
CA GLY A 17 8.51 6.38 -14.14
C GLY A 17 7.59 5.17 -13.91
N GLY A 18 6.30 5.45 -13.72
CA GLY A 18 5.24 4.43 -13.72
C GLY A 18 5.12 3.73 -15.08
N TYR A 19 4.63 2.49 -15.10
CA TYR A 19 4.51 1.72 -16.34
C TYR A 19 3.45 2.28 -17.30
N LYS A 20 3.73 2.17 -18.60
CA LYS A 20 2.82 2.53 -19.70
C LYS A 20 2.64 1.35 -20.65
N CYS A 21 1.40 1.07 -21.06
CA CYS A 21 1.11 -0.01 -22.02
C CYS A 21 1.30 0.39 -23.48
N GLY A 22 1.40 1.69 -23.79
CA GLY A 22 1.76 2.15 -25.14
C GLY A 22 3.12 1.64 -25.67
N GLU A 23 3.98 1.12 -24.79
CA GLU A 23 5.25 0.47 -25.14
C GLU A 23 5.12 -1.06 -25.29
N TRP A 24 3.99 -1.67 -24.91
CA TRP A 24 3.79 -3.12 -24.94
C TRP A 24 3.11 -3.52 -26.25
N LEU A 25 3.83 -4.24 -27.11
CA LEU A 25 3.30 -4.71 -28.39
C LEU A 25 2.52 -6.01 -28.21
N GLN A 26 1.64 -6.31 -29.16
CA GLN A 26 0.97 -7.62 -29.20
C GLN A 26 1.98 -8.78 -29.39
N SER A 27 3.16 -8.49 -29.94
CA SER A 27 4.32 -9.39 -30.03
C SER A 27 4.93 -9.74 -28.67
N ASP A 28 4.77 -8.89 -27.65
CA ASP A 28 5.29 -9.14 -26.30
C ASP A 28 4.38 -10.07 -25.49
N LYS A 29 3.21 -10.44 -26.03
CA LYS A 29 2.30 -11.40 -25.41
C LYS A 29 2.95 -12.79 -25.37
N ILE A 30 3.39 -13.21 -24.19
CA ILE A 30 4.01 -14.52 -23.96
C ILE A 30 3.02 -15.62 -23.57
N TRP A 31 1.87 -15.27 -22.98
CA TRP A 31 0.90 -16.24 -22.49
C TRP A 31 -0.52 -15.67 -22.42
N SER A 32 -1.53 -16.52 -22.32
CA SER A 32 -2.89 -16.13 -21.93
C SER A 32 -3.65 -17.29 -21.32
N GLY A 33 -4.45 -17.00 -20.29
CA GLY A 33 -5.18 -18.03 -19.56
C GLY A 33 -6.10 -17.45 -18.49
N ARG A 34 -6.24 -18.18 -17.39
CA ARG A 34 -7.14 -17.87 -16.28
C ARG A 34 -6.34 -17.24 -15.14
N LEU A 35 -6.77 -16.06 -14.68
CA LEU A 35 -6.31 -15.48 -13.42
C LEU A 35 -7.28 -15.86 -12.30
N ARG A 36 -6.71 -16.28 -11.16
CA ARG A 36 -7.42 -16.49 -9.89
C ARG A 36 -6.74 -15.69 -8.80
N VAL A 37 -7.55 -15.00 -8.01
CA VAL A 37 -7.11 -14.31 -6.78
C VAL A 37 -7.51 -15.20 -5.60
N VAL A 38 -6.54 -15.53 -4.75
CA VAL A 38 -6.69 -16.34 -3.54
C VAL A 38 -6.34 -15.47 -2.33
N SER A 39 -7.27 -15.34 -1.39
CA SER A 39 -7.10 -14.56 -0.16
C SER A 39 -6.61 -15.48 0.97
N CYS A 40 -5.34 -15.35 1.37
CA CYS A 40 -4.67 -16.20 2.35
C CYS A 40 -4.43 -15.43 3.66
N LYS A 41 -5.50 -15.20 4.43
CA LYS A 41 -5.53 -14.41 5.68
C LYS A 41 -4.83 -13.05 5.52
N GLU A 42 -3.57 -12.95 5.93
CA GLU A 42 -2.75 -11.74 5.92
C GLU A 42 -2.14 -11.38 4.54
N ARG A 43 -2.21 -12.29 3.56
CA ARG A 43 -1.60 -12.14 2.24
C ARG A 43 -2.59 -12.45 1.12
N CYS A 44 -2.39 -11.83 -0.04
CA CYS A 44 -3.12 -12.17 -1.26
C CYS A 44 -2.17 -12.88 -2.24
N GLU A 45 -2.67 -13.92 -2.90
CA GLU A 45 -1.93 -14.69 -3.91
C GLU A 45 -2.68 -14.62 -5.24
N ILE A 46 -2.02 -14.14 -6.28
CA ILE A 46 -2.56 -14.04 -7.64
C ILE A 46 -1.93 -15.15 -8.46
N ARG A 47 -2.74 -16.13 -8.88
CA ARG A 47 -2.32 -17.28 -9.68
C ARG A 47 -2.74 -17.12 -11.14
N LEU A 48 -1.82 -17.44 -12.04
CA LEU A 48 -2.03 -17.53 -13.47
C LEU A 48 -2.03 -19.02 -13.83
N GLU A 49 -3.20 -19.55 -14.19
CA GLU A 49 -3.44 -20.98 -14.45
C GLU A 49 -3.83 -21.20 -15.93
N ASP A 50 -3.32 -22.27 -16.55
CA ASP A 50 -3.68 -22.62 -17.92
C ASP A 50 -5.19 -22.97 -18.02
N PRO A 51 -5.92 -22.45 -19.02
CA PRO A 51 -7.37 -22.65 -19.11
C PRO A 51 -7.79 -24.09 -19.44
N ASN A 52 -6.86 -24.95 -19.89
CA ASN A 52 -7.09 -26.30 -20.35
C ASN A 52 -6.58 -27.35 -19.34
N SER A 53 -5.33 -27.22 -18.88
CA SER A 53 -4.73 -28.18 -17.93
C SER A 53 -4.89 -27.77 -16.46
N GLY A 54 -5.04 -26.48 -16.17
CA GLY A 54 -5.01 -25.94 -14.81
C GLY A 54 -3.60 -25.78 -14.22
N ASP A 55 -2.54 -25.98 -15.02
CA ASP A 55 -1.16 -25.80 -14.57
C ASP A 55 -0.87 -24.35 -14.17
N LEU A 56 -0.15 -24.16 -13.07
CA LEU A 56 0.30 -22.85 -12.61
C LEU A 56 1.44 -22.34 -13.51
N PHE A 57 1.16 -21.33 -14.32
CA PHE A 57 2.16 -20.63 -15.13
C PHE A 57 3.04 -19.70 -14.30
N ALA A 58 2.43 -18.91 -13.41
CA ALA A 58 3.14 -18.03 -12.49
C ALA A 58 2.26 -17.63 -11.29
N ALA A 59 2.90 -17.30 -10.17
CA ALA A 59 2.27 -16.75 -8.98
C ALA A 59 2.88 -15.39 -8.61
N CYS A 60 2.02 -14.47 -8.17
CA CYS A 60 2.40 -13.20 -7.57
C CYS A 60 1.88 -13.20 -6.12
N PHE A 61 2.80 -13.10 -5.17
CA PHE A 61 2.49 -12.94 -3.75
C PHE A 61 2.42 -11.44 -3.43
N VAL A 62 1.29 -11.01 -2.88
CA VAL A 62 1.05 -9.64 -2.44
C VAL A 62 1.05 -9.63 -0.90
N PRO A 63 2.17 -9.25 -0.26
CA PRO A 63 2.21 -9.09 1.18
C PRO A 63 1.43 -7.85 1.62
N ARG A 64 0.96 -7.88 2.87
CA ARG A 64 0.16 -6.83 3.48
C ARG A 64 0.79 -5.45 3.31
N GLY A 65 0.03 -4.48 2.80
CA GLY A 65 0.47 -3.10 2.59
C GLY A 65 1.48 -2.91 1.44
N GLN A 66 1.90 -3.98 0.75
CA GLN A 66 2.77 -3.90 -0.42
C GLN A 66 2.02 -4.18 -1.73
N ARG A 67 0.72 -3.88 -1.76
CA ARG A 67 -0.11 -3.99 -2.97
C ARG A 67 0.51 -3.22 -4.13
N GLU A 68 0.87 -1.96 -3.92
CA GLU A 68 1.42 -1.07 -4.96
C GLU A 68 2.76 -1.59 -5.52
N THR A 69 3.60 -2.20 -4.68
CA THR A 69 4.87 -2.81 -5.09
C THR A 69 4.69 -4.14 -5.84
N SER A 70 3.57 -4.83 -5.62
CA SER A 70 3.30 -6.17 -6.16
C SER A 70 2.38 -6.14 -7.39
N VAL A 71 1.48 -5.17 -7.44
CA VAL A 71 0.47 -4.92 -8.48
C VAL A 71 0.43 -3.42 -8.76
N GLU A 72 1.15 -2.98 -9.79
CA GLU A 72 1.18 -1.57 -10.21
C GLU A 72 0.20 -1.36 -11.38
N PRO A 73 -0.83 -0.51 -11.26
CA PRO A 73 -1.71 -0.19 -12.39
C PRO A 73 -0.97 0.63 -13.45
N VAL A 74 -1.27 0.37 -14.72
CA VAL A 74 -0.67 1.10 -15.84
C VAL A 74 -1.29 2.50 -15.98
N LEU A 75 -0.45 3.52 -16.20
CA LEU A 75 -0.86 4.94 -16.16
C LEU A 75 -1.78 5.37 -17.32
N ASP A 76 -1.57 4.82 -18.51
CA ASP A 76 -2.33 5.15 -19.73
C ASP A 76 -3.54 4.23 -19.97
N SER A 77 -3.74 3.18 -19.18
CA SER A 77 -4.85 2.25 -19.39
C SER A 77 -5.31 1.49 -18.15
N SER A 78 -6.59 1.64 -17.82
CA SER A 78 -7.30 0.89 -16.78
C SER A 78 -7.49 -0.62 -17.05
N ARG A 79 -7.01 -1.15 -18.19
CA ARG A 79 -7.08 -2.60 -18.52
C ARG A 79 -5.76 -3.35 -18.29
N TYR A 80 -4.66 -2.63 -18.08
CA TYR A 80 -3.34 -3.19 -17.93
C TYR A 80 -2.78 -2.92 -16.53
N PHE A 81 -2.02 -3.89 -16.03
CA PHE A 81 -1.39 -3.88 -14.72
C PHE A 81 -0.01 -4.52 -14.87
N VAL A 82 0.91 -4.21 -13.97
CA VAL A 82 2.18 -4.94 -13.83
C VAL A 82 2.11 -5.78 -12.56
N LEU A 83 2.41 -7.08 -12.70
CA LEU A 83 2.56 -7.98 -11.57
C LEU A 83 4.04 -8.26 -11.32
N LYS A 84 4.42 -8.23 -10.04
CA LYS A 84 5.71 -8.69 -9.53
C LYS A 84 5.58 -10.17 -9.19
N ILE A 85 6.07 -11.05 -10.07
CA ILE A 85 6.12 -12.49 -9.83
C ILE A 85 7.43 -12.85 -9.11
N GLU A 86 7.40 -13.92 -8.31
CA GLU A 86 8.56 -14.41 -7.57
C GLU A 86 8.88 -15.86 -7.97
N ASP A 87 10.17 -16.14 -8.20
CA ASP A 87 10.70 -17.43 -8.69
C ASP A 87 10.91 -18.45 -7.55
N GLY A 88 10.39 -18.19 -6.35
CA GLY A 88 10.64 -18.98 -5.12
C GLY A 88 12.07 -18.91 -4.57
N ALA A 89 13.05 -18.56 -5.40
CA ALA A 89 14.45 -18.34 -5.04
C ALA A 89 14.74 -16.89 -4.57
N GLY A 90 13.72 -16.13 -4.14
CA GLY A 90 13.83 -14.71 -3.78
C GLY A 90 14.12 -13.75 -4.94
N LYS A 91 14.22 -14.27 -6.17
CA LYS A 91 14.28 -13.47 -7.40
C LYS A 91 12.88 -13.03 -7.80
N HIS A 92 12.79 -11.78 -8.25
CA HIS A 92 11.55 -11.18 -8.71
C HIS A 92 11.65 -10.81 -10.18
N ALA A 93 10.58 -11.02 -10.94
CA ALA A 93 10.43 -10.51 -12.29
C ALA A 93 9.13 -9.70 -12.38
N PHE A 94 9.09 -8.77 -13.33
CA PHE A 94 7.91 -7.99 -13.62
C PHE A 94 7.29 -8.50 -14.93
N ILE A 95 5.97 -8.72 -14.92
CA ILE A 95 5.20 -9.10 -16.10
C ILE A 95 4.06 -8.10 -16.30
N GLY A 96 3.79 -7.76 -17.56
CA GLY A 96 2.58 -7.05 -17.93
C GLY A 96 1.39 -8.00 -17.90
N LEU A 97 0.27 -7.56 -17.38
CA LEU A 97 -1.01 -8.28 -17.37
C LEU A 97 -2.05 -7.40 -18.03
N GLY A 98 -2.71 -7.91 -19.07
CA GLY A 98 -3.85 -7.28 -19.71
C GLY A 98 -5.12 -8.11 -19.58
N PHE A 99 -6.21 -7.49 -19.16
CA PHE A 99 -7.53 -8.10 -19.21
C PHE A 99 -8.13 -8.00 -20.61
N ALA A 100 -8.88 -9.01 -21.03
CA ALA A 100 -9.65 -8.94 -22.28
C ALA A 100 -10.71 -7.84 -22.17
N GLU A 101 -11.56 -7.93 -21.15
CA GLU A 101 -12.64 -6.99 -20.89
C GLU A 101 -12.29 -5.93 -19.84
N ARG A 102 -12.81 -4.71 -20.02
CA ARG A 102 -12.65 -3.62 -19.03
C ARG A 102 -13.35 -3.93 -17.72
N ASN A 103 -14.44 -4.70 -17.78
CA ASN A 103 -15.21 -5.11 -16.61
C ASN A 103 -14.40 -6.09 -15.73
N GLU A 104 -13.65 -7.01 -16.33
CA GLU A 104 -12.77 -7.94 -15.60
C GLU A 104 -11.62 -7.20 -14.89
N ALA A 105 -11.04 -6.19 -15.55
CA ALA A 105 -10.01 -5.32 -14.97
C ALA A 105 -10.54 -4.52 -13.76
N PHE A 106 -11.77 -4.01 -13.86
CA PHE A 106 -12.43 -3.30 -12.77
C PHE A 106 -12.72 -4.24 -11.59
N ASP A 107 -13.32 -5.40 -11.85
CA ASP A 107 -13.59 -6.46 -10.86
C ASP A 107 -12.32 -6.88 -10.12
N PHE A 108 -11.20 -7.07 -10.84
CA PHE A 108 -9.90 -7.39 -10.25
C PHE A 108 -9.40 -6.29 -9.31
N ASN A 109 -9.44 -5.03 -9.75
CA ASN A 109 -8.98 -3.91 -8.94
C ASN A 109 -9.86 -3.70 -7.69
N VAL A 110 -11.17 -3.92 -7.80
CA VAL A 110 -12.10 -3.92 -6.66
C VAL A 110 -11.80 -5.06 -5.70
N ALA A 111 -11.60 -6.29 -6.21
CA ALA A 111 -11.31 -7.46 -5.37
C ALA A 111 -10.01 -7.30 -4.54
N LEU A 112 -8.95 -6.74 -5.15
CA LEU A 112 -7.72 -6.40 -4.42
C LEU A 112 -7.95 -5.31 -3.37
N SER A 113 -8.71 -4.26 -3.72
CA SER A 113 -9.02 -3.15 -2.80
C SER A 113 -9.91 -3.56 -1.62
N ASP A 114 -10.80 -4.54 -1.83
CA ASP A 114 -11.67 -5.07 -0.78
C ASP A 114 -10.89 -5.98 0.18
N HIS A 115 -10.05 -6.88 -0.36
CA HIS A 115 -9.14 -7.69 0.45
C HIS A 115 -8.21 -6.83 1.32
N GLU A 116 -7.61 -5.77 0.74
CA GLU A 116 -6.75 -4.84 1.48
C GLU A 116 -7.48 -4.13 2.64
N LYS A 117 -8.74 -3.72 2.43
CA LYS A 117 -9.60 -3.16 3.49
C LYS A 117 -9.99 -4.20 4.54
N TYR A 118 -10.25 -5.44 4.13
CA TYR A 118 -10.59 -6.54 5.02
C TYR A 118 -9.41 -6.89 5.94
N VAL A 119 -8.22 -7.13 5.38
CA VAL A 119 -6.98 -7.40 6.14
C VAL A 119 -6.63 -6.24 7.08
N ARG A 120 -6.85 -4.99 6.66
CA ARG A 120 -6.66 -3.82 7.54
C ARG A 120 -7.62 -3.83 8.74
N ARG A 121 -8.89 -4.21 8.55
CA ARG A 121 -9.91 -4.26 9.62
C ARG A 121 -9.74 -5.43 10.57
N GLU A 122 -9.41 -6.62 10.08
CA GLU A 122 -9.23 -7.79 10.95
C GLU A 122 -7.99 -7.62 11.85
N HIS A 123 -6.90 -7.05 11.34
CA HIS A 123 -5.75 -6.71 12.18
C HIS A 123 -6.05 -5.62 13.22
N ASP A 124 -6.93 -4.67 12.93
CA ASP A 124 -7.37 -3.65 13.89
C ASP A 124 -8.08 -4.30 15.10
N LYS A 125 -8.78 -5.43 14.86
CA LYS A 125 -9.37 -6.27 15.91
C LYS A 125 -8.32 -7.14 16.62
N GLU A 126 -7.47 -7.87 15.89
CA GLU A 126 -6.45 -8.75 16.50
C GLU A 126 -5.39 -7.97 17.29
N THR A 127 -5.09 -6.72 16.93
CA THR A 127 -4.22 -5.83 17.73
C THR A 127 -4.99 -5.04 18.79
N GLY A 128 -6.32 -5.15 18.79
CA GLY A 128 -7.23 -4.48 19.73
C GLY A 128 -7.35 -5.18 21.10
N GLU A 129 -6.80 -6.39 21.26
CA GLU A 129 -6.88 -7.16 22.50
C GLU A 129 -5.51 -7.27 23.19
N SER A 130 -4.91 -6.11 23.46
CA SER A 130 -3.97 -5.91 24.58
C SER A 130 -4.28 -4.64 25.37
N SER A 131 -5.56 -4.26 25.38
CA SER A 131 -6.17 -3.33 26.34
C SER A 131 -7.61 -3.78 26.59
N ALA A 132 -7.77 -4.87 27.33
CA ALA A 132 -9.07 -5.39 27.73
C ALA A 132 -9.63 -4.57 28.90
N ASP A 133 -10.61 -3.72 28.61
CA ASP A 133 -11.73 -3.29 29.45
C ASP A 133 -12.55 -2.30 28.58
N GLY A 134 -13.83 -2.47 28.26
CA GLY A 134 -14.80 -3.45 28.72
C GLY A 134 -16.13 -2.75 29.03
N ILE A 135 -17.04 -2.66 28.03
CA ILE A 135 -18.45 -2.20 28.14
C ILE A 135 -18.65 -0.76 28.72
N ASP A 136 -19.75 0.00 28.57
CA ASP A 136 -21.09 -0.27 28.01
C ASP A 136 -21.78 1.04 27.49
N ILE A 137 -22.73 0.87 26.56
CA ILE A 137 -23.99 1.62 26.30
C ILE A 137 -24.13 3.12 26.71
N HIS A 138 -24.11 3.98 25.66
CA HIS A 138 -25.05 5.11 25.41
C HIS A 138 -25.04 6.33 26.40
N PRO A 139 -25.96 7.32 26.27
CA PRO A 139 -25.60 8.65 25.78
C PRO A 139 -25.53 9.75 26.87
N ALA A 140 -25.25 10.97 26.42
CA ALA A 140 -25.35 12.25 27.12
C ALA A 140 -24.25 12.58 28.14
N VAL A 141 -23.57 13.69 27.84
CA VAL A 141 -22.78 14.49 28.77
C VAL A 141 -23.58 14.77 30.04
N ASN A 142 -23.05 14.36 31.20
CA ASN A 142 -22.92 15.18 32.42
C ASN A 142 -22.39 14.31 33.55
N HIS A 143 -21.27 14.67 34.17
CA HIS A 143 -21.17 14.72 35.63
C HIS A 143 -20.15 15.80 36.04
N ARG A 144 -20.47 16.46 37.14
CA ARG A 144 -19.89 17.71 37.67
C ARG A 144 -19.58 17.46 39.15
N LEU A 145 -18.75 18.31 39.79
CA LEU A 145 -18.27 18.22 41.21
C LEU A 145 -17.09 17.21 41.36
N LYS A 146 -16.17 17.25 42.34
CA LYS A 146 -15.63 18.24 43.33
C LYS A 146 -14.35 17.59 43.93
N GLU A 147 -13.38 18.23 44.61
CA GLU A 147 -12.92 19.64 44.72
C GLU A 147 -11.64 19.73 45.58
N GLY A 148 -10.51 20.19 45.01
CA GLY A 148 -9.30 20.58 45.74
C GLY A 148 -8.32 19.46 46.18
N GLU A 149 -7.17 19.37 45.53
CA GLU A 149 -5.87 19.25 46.22
C GLU A 149 -4.77 19.94 45.40
N THR A 150 -3.74 20.46 46.08
CA THR A 150 -2.85 21.50 45.55
C THR A 150 -1.52 20.93 45.04
N ILE A 151 -1.21 21.13 43.75
CA ILE A 151 0.11 20.81 43.20
C ILE A 151 1.07 21.98 43.51
N PRO A 152 2.16 21.78 44.28
CA PRO A 152 3.08 22.87 44.63
C PRO A 152 3.96 23.28 43.43
N ILE A 153 3.85 24.55 43.03
CA ILE A 153 4.63 25.14 41.94
C ILE A 153 5.89 25.81 42.53
N ASN A 154 7.09 25.39 42.13
CA ASN A 154 8.33 26.13 42.44
C ASN A 154 8.81 26.94 41.23
N VAL A 155 8.27 28.15 41.08
CA VAL A 155 8.78 29.18 40.16
C VAL A 155 9.86 30.00 40.89
N LYS A 156 10.99 30.32 40.23
CA LYS A 156 11.92 31.36 40.71
C LYS A 156 12.12 32.46 39.64
N PRO A 157 12.08 33.76 40.02
CA PRO A 157 12.04 34.87 39.07
C PRO A 157 13.41 35.52 38.71
N LYS A 158 13.34 36.31 37.63
CA LYS A 158 14.19 37.42 37.13
C LYS A 158 14.88 38.29 38.23
N PRO A 159 16.00 39.04 37.96
CA PRO A 159 15.99 40.15 36.98
C PRO A 159 17.29 40.63 36.25
N THR A 160 17.04 41.42 35.20
CA THR A 160 17.77 42.54 34.56
C THR A 160 19.25 42.87 34.90
N SER A 161 20.09 43.16 33.89
CA SER A 161 20.39 44.53 33.41
C SER A 161 21.71 44.64 32.58
N SER A 162 21.72 45.57 31.61
CA SER A 162 22.86 46.34 31.02
C SER A 162 24.27 45.77 30.84
N GLY A 163 24.87 46.01 29.65
CA GLY A 163 26.30 46.37 29.57
C GLY A 163 27.11 46.00 28.32
N THR A 164 27.12 46.89 27.32
CA THR A 164 28.32 47.33 26.55
C THR A 164 29.19 46.33 25.75
N GLY A 165 29.44 46.63 24.46
CA GLY A 165 30.54 46.05 23.65
C GLY A 165 30.07 45.47 22.30
N MET A 166 29.64 46.25 21.30
CA MET A 166 30.50 47.00 20.36
C MET A 166 31.42 46.13 19.48
N ARG A 167 31.18 46.13 18.15
CA ARG A 167 32.13 46.31 17.01
C ARG A 167 31.88 45.39 15.78
N PHE A 168 31.68 46.05 14.62
CA PHE A 168 31.88 45.60 13.23
C PHE A 168 31.12 44.33 12.75
N GLY A 169 30.75 44.15 11.48
CA GLY A 169 31.01 44.92 10.25
C GLY A 169 31.26 43.94 9.08
N GLY A 170 30.61 44.15 7.93
CA GLY A 170 30.54 43.16 6.82
C GLY A 170 29.25 42.35 6.88
N PHE A 171 28.36 42.30 5.87
CA PHE A 171 28.54 42.43 4.43
C PHE A 171 29.54 41.41 3.89
N PHE A 172 29.05 40.26 3.38
CA PHE A 172 29.55 39.71 2.12
C PHE A 172 28.53 38.76 1.45
N PHE A 173 28.76 38.53 0.16
CA PHE A 173 27.86 37.91 -0.81
C PHE A 173 27.98 36.37 -0.85
N LEU A 174 26.86 35.72 -1.19
CA LEU A 174 26.70 34.70 -2.24
C LEU A 174 27.65 33.47 -2.27
N LYS A 175 27.06 32.27 -2.29
CA LYS A 175 27.18 31.37 -3.44
C LYS A 175 25.90 30.59 -3.69
#